data_AF-A0A3P7J4Y4-F1
#
_entry.id   AF-A0A3P7J4Y4-F1
#
_cell.length_a   1.000
_cell.length_b   1.000
_cell.length_c   1.000
_cell.angle_alpha   90.00
_cell.angle_beta   90.00
_cell.angle_gamma   90.00
#
_symmetry.space_group_name_H-M   'P 1'
#
loop_
_entity.id
_entity.type
_entity.pdbx_description
1 polymer ?
#
loop_
_entity_poly.entity_id
_entity_poly.type
_entity_poly.pdbx_seq_one_letter_code
_entity_poly.pdbx_strand_id
1 'polypeptide(L)'
;MSSWFNKPDPKAQMRENNKNIRRANRELESDRRTLERREKELENEIKKLAKQGQKDACAVLAKQLVQLRHQKTKSVAMSSKLTGIGAQNNHLQSMNKMAEVMGTTVNTMKTMEKQMPTERLAKNMREFQMAQERLGITDDVRFLHTFRLLRTLQPNYNDDHFHFR
;
A
#
# COMPACT_ATOMS: atom_id res chain seq x y z
N MET A 1 -18.76 6.88 29.64
CA MET A 1 -17.77 7.68 28.86
C MET A 1 -16.39 7.06 29.03
N SER A 2 -15.95 6.21 28.11
CA SER A 2 -14.58 5.68 28.09
C SER A 2 -14.28 4.98 26.75
N SER A 3 -14.02 5.74 25.70
CA SER A 3 -13.53 5.18 24.41
C SER A 3 -12.55 6.11 23.68
N TRP A 4 -11.85 6.98 24.40
CA TRP A 4 -10.88 7.92 23.81
C TRP A 4 -9.40 7.47 23.93
N PHE A 5 -9.10 6.43 24.71
CA PHE A 5 -7.71 6.04 25.01
C PHE A 5 -7.27 4.65 24.50
N ASN A 6 -8.14 3.86 23.88
CA ASN A 6 -7.68 2.64 23.20
C ASN A 6 -7.24 3.00 21.79
N LYS A 7 -5.92 2.98 21.55
CA LYS A 7 -5.38 2.93 20.18
C LYS A 7 -6.12 1.80 19.44
N PRO A 8 -6.71 2.06 18.26
CA PRO A 8 -7.42 1.03 17.54
C PRO A 8 -6.49 -0.15 17.34
N ASP A 9 -6.99 -1.36 17.62
CA ASP A 9 -6.26 -2.60 17.35
C ASP A 9 -5.76 -2.54 15.90
N PRO A 10 -4.44 -2.66 15.66
CA PRO A 10 -3.89 -2.64 14.30
C PRO A 10 -4.62 -3.61 13.37
N LYS A 11 -5.10 -4.76 13.87
CA LYS A 11 -5.90 -5.71 13.08
C LYS A 11 -7.26 -5.12 12.69
N ALA A 12 -7.92 -4.37 13.57
CA ALA A 12 -9.19 -3.69 13.29
C ALA A 12 -9.00 -2.56 12.26
N GLN A 13 -7.96 -1.74 12.43
CA GLN A 13 -7.64 -0.66 11.49
C GLN A 13 -7.35 -1.20 10.08
N MET A 14 -6.61 -2.32 9.97
CA MET A 14 -6.34 -2.93 8.67
C MET A 14 -7.60 -3.49 7.99
N ARG A 15 -8.55 -4.06 8.77
CA ARG A 15 -9.84 -4.53 8.24
C ARG A 15 -10.69 -3.36 7.73
N GLU A 16 -10.70 -2.27 8.48
CA GLU A 16 -11.40 -1.04 8.08
C GLU A 16 -10.79 -0.44 6.81
N ASN A 17 -9.47 -0.36 6.72
CA ASN A 17 -8.77 0.08 5.50
C ASN A 17 -9.13 -0.77 4.29
N ASN A 18 -9.12 -2.11 4.42
CA ASN A 18 -9.51 -3.01 3.33
C ASN A 18 -10.99 -2.82 2.93
N LYS A 19 -11.88 -2.57 3.89
CA LYS A 19 -13.29 -2.26 3.60
C LYS A 19 -13.42 -0.93 2.84
N ASN A 20 -12.68 0.09 3.27
CA ASN A 20 -12.69 1.41 2.65
C ASN A 20 -12.13 1.36 1.23
N ILE A 21 -11.03 0.64 0.99
CA ILE A 21 -10.46 0.42 -0.36
C ILE A 21 -11.46 -0.28 -1.28
N ARG A 22 -12.16 -1.30 -0.80
CA ARG A 22 -13.20 -1.99 -1.58
C ARG A 22 -14.39 -1.10 -1.89
N ARG A 23 -14.81 -0.27 -0.93
CA ARG A 23 -15.89 0.70 -1.11
C ARG A 23 -15.51 1.76 -2.15
N ALA A 24 -14.32 2.36 -2.00
CA ALA A 24 -13.79 3.35 -2.93
C ALA A 24 -13.68 2.80 -4.37
N ASN A 25 -13.23 1.55 -4.54
CA ASN A 25 -13.21 0.92 -5.86
C ASN A 25 -14.62 0.77 -6.47
N ARG A 26 -15.64 0.42 -5.67
CA ARG A 26 -17.03 0.33 -6.16
C ARG A 26 -17.62 1.69 -6.51
N GLU A 27 -17.32 2.71 -5.71
CA GLU A 27 -17.73 4.09 -5.96
C GLU A 27 -17.09 4.61 -7.26
N LEU A 28 -15.77 4.42 -7.45
CA LEU A 28 -15.08 4.75 -8.69
C LEU A 28 -15.66 4.03 -9.93
N GLU A 29 -16.04 2.76 -9.79
CA GLU A 29 -16.67 2.00 -10.87
C GLU A 29 -18.08 2.52 -11.19
N SER A 30 -18.83 2.94 -10.18
CA SER A 30 -20.13 3.59 -10.35
C SER A 30 -19.99 4.95 -11.05
N ASP A 31 -19.03 5.75 -10.62
CA ASP A 31 -18.73 7.06 -11.22
C ASP A 31 -18.27 6.89 -12.67
N ARG A 32 -17.46 5.87 -12.96
CA ARG A 32 -17.04 5.53 -14.32
C ARG A 32 -18.24 5.29 -15.23
N ARG A 33 -19.22 4.49 -14.80
CA ARG A 33 -20.45 4.24 -15.58
C ARG A 33 -21.27 5.51 -15.81
N THR A 34 -21.30 6.40 -14.82
CA THR A 34 -21.97 7.71 -14.95
C THR A 34 -21.26 8.59 -15.97
N LEU A 35 -19.92 8.64 -15.93
CA LEU A 35 -19.10 9.36 -16.91
C LEU A 35 -19.32 8.80 -18.33
N GLU A 36 -19.39 7.48 -18.50
CA GLU A 36 -19.64 6.86 -19.82
C GLU A 36 -21.00 7.22 -20.41
N ARG A 37 -22.04 7.35 -19.58
CA ARG A 37 -23.35 7.82 -20.06
C ARG A 37 -23.29 9.27 -20.51
N ARG A 38 -22.67 10.14 -19.70
CA ARG A 38 -22.46 11.56 -20.05
C ARG A 38 -21.60 11.73 -21.30
N GLU A 39 -20.61 10.87 -21.51
CA GLU A 39 -19.79 10.85 -22.73
C GLU A 39 -20.68 10.65 -23.97
N LYS A 40 -21.55 9.64 -23.95
CA LYS A 40 -22.48 9.35 -25.05
C LYS A 40 -23.50 10.46 -25.27
N GLU A 41 -24.01 11.06 -24.19
CA GLU A 41 -24.93 12.21 -24.25
C GLU A 41 -24.27 13.41 -24.94
N LEU A 42 -23.05 13.78 -24.52
CA LEU A 42 -22.26 14.85 -25.13
C LEU A 42 -21.94 14.56 -26.61
N GLU A 43 -21.56 13.32 -26.95
CA GLU A 43 -21.32 12.94 -28.34
C GLU A 43 -22.56 13.12 -29.22
N ASN A 44 -23.74 12.77 -28.71
CA ASN A 44 -25.00 12.95 -29.42
C ASN A 44 -25.39 14.43 -29.55
N GLU A 45 -25.15 15.22 -28.52
CA GLU A 45 -25.42 16.65 -28.52
C GLU A 45 -24.50 17.41 -29.49
N ILE A 46 -23.20 17.11 -29.48
CA ILE A 46 -22.22 17.65 -30.45
C ILE A 46 -22.65 17.30 -31.88
N LYS A 47 -23.09 16.06 -32.14
CA LYS A 47 -23.60 15.66 -33.47
C LYS A 47 -24.84 16.44 -33.88
N LYS A 48 -25.75 16.74 -32.96
CA LYS A 48 -26.96 17.55 -33.24
C LYS A 48 -26.59 19.01 -33.55
N LEU A 49 -25.75 19.63 -32.73
CA LEU A 49 -25.32 21.02 -32.91
C LEU A 49 -24.44 21.21 -34.15
N ALA A 50 -23.64 20.20 -34.50
CA ALA A 50 -22.87 20.19 -35.74
C ALA A 50 -23.76 20.23 -36.98
N LYS A 51 -24.88 19.47 -36.97
CA LYS A 51 -25.89 19.53 -38.05
C LYS A 51 -26.61 20.88 -38.13
N GLN A 52 -26.76 21.56 -37.00
CA GLN A 52 -27.37 22.90 -36.92
C GLN A 52 -26.38 24.02 -37.28
N GLY A 53 -25.09 23.72 -37.50
CA GLY A 53 -24.08 24.71 -37.87
C GLY A 53 -23.59 25.61 -36.72
N GLN A 54 -23.96 25.30 -35.46
CA GLN A 54 -23.54 26.08 -34.29
C GLN A 54 -22.11 25.73 -33.86
N LYS A 55 -21.12 26.34 -34.52
CA LYS A 55 -19.69 26.05 -34.32
C LYS A 55 -19.19 26.37 -32.91
N ASP A 56 -19.62 27.48 -32.33
CA ASP A 56 -19.16 27.92 -30.99
C ASP A 56 -19.65 26.98 -29.89
N ALA A 57 -20.92 26.56 -29.95
CA ALA A 57 -21.48 25.58 -29.01
C ALA A 57 -20.78 24.22 -29.13
N CYS A 58 -20.51 23.76 -30.36
CA CYS A 58 -19.73 22.55 -30.61
C CYS A 58 -18.32 22.62 -30.02
N ALA A 59 -17.63 23.76 -30.12
CA ALA A 59 -16.28 23.92 -29.58
C ALA A 59 -16.26 23.80 -28.05
N VAL A 60 -17.25 24.40 -27.35
CA VAL A 60 -17.38 24.30 -25.90
C VAL A 60 -17.64 22.87 -25.46
N LEU A 61 -18.60 22.18 -26.09
CA LEU A 61 -18.93 20.79 -25.75
C LEU A 61 -17.81 19.82 -26.10
N ALA A 62 -17.08 20.03 -27.20
CA ALA A 62 -15.92 19.23 -27.54
C ALA A 62 -14.82 19.34 -26.46
N LYS A 63 -14.61 20.54 -25.91
CA LYS A 63 -13.67 20.73 -24.78
C LYS A 63 -14.14 19.96 -23.54
N GLN A 64 -15.43 19.99 -23.24
CA GLN A 64 -16.02 19.21 -22.13
C GLN A 64 -15.85 17.70 -22.35
N LEU A 65 -16.04 17.21 -23.58
CA LEU A 65 -15.84 15.80 -23.94
C LEU A 65 -14.40 15.35 -23.67
N VAL A 66 -13.40 16.16 -24.05
CA VAL A 66 -11.98 15.85 -23.79
C VAL A 66 -11.70 15.82 -22.29
N GLN A 67 -12.22 16.78 -21.53
CA GLN A 67 -12.08 16.80 -20.07
C GLN A 67 -12.70 15.56 -19.43
N LEU A 68 -13.88 15.15 -19.90
CA LEU A 68 -14.58 13.98 -19.40
C LEU A 68 -13.82 12.68 -19.70
N ARG A 69 -13.25 12.54 -20.91
CA ARG A 69 -12.37 11.41 -21.26
C ARG A 69 -11.14 11.36 -20.36
N HIS A 70 -10.54 12.50 -20.06
CA HIS A 70 -9.41 12.58 -19.14
C HIS A 70 -9.80 12.17 -17.69
N GLN A 71 -10.98 12.56 -17.22
CA GLN A 71 -11.51 12.11 -15.93
C GLN A 71 -11.73 10.59 -15.90
N LYS A 72 -12.24 10.00 -16.98
CA LYS A 72 -12.39 8.55 -17.12
C LYS A 72 -11.04 7.82 -17.03
N THR A 73 -10.02 8.28 -17.75
CA THR A 73 -8.66 7.71 -17.67
C THR A 73 -8.07 7.83 -16.26
N LYS A 74 -8.26 8.98 -15.61
CA LYS A 74 -7.86 9.19 -14.21
C LYS A 74 -8.55 8.21 -13.27
N SER A 75 -9.85 7.95 -13.44
CA SER A 75 -10.58 6.97 -12.63
C SER A 75 -9.99 5.56 -12.72
N VAL A 76 -9.61 5.12 -13.92
CA VAL A 76 -8.94 3.82 -14.12
C VAL A 76 -7.58 3.78 -13.41
N ALA A 77 -6.78 4.84 -13.54
CA ALA A 77 -5.49 4.94 -12.84
C ALA A 77 -5.63 5.00 -11.31
N MET A 78 -6.70 5.61 -10.80
CA MET A 78 -7.01 5.62 -9.36
C MET A 78 -7.41 4.23 -8.87
N SER A 79 -8.23 3.49 -9.61
CA SER A 79 -8.61 2.12 -9.25
C SER A 79 -7.40 1.18 -9.22
N SER A 80 -6.48 1.29 -10.18
CA SER A 80 -5.23 0.51 -10.16
C SER A 80 -4.35 0.88 -8.96
N LYS A 81 -4.25 2.17 -8.63
CA LYS A 81 -3.52 2.64 -7.44
C LYS A 81 -4.13 2.10 -6.14
N LEU A 82 -5.46 2.13 -6.00
CA LEU A 82 -6.15 1.54 -4.84
C LEU A 82 -5.92 0.03 -4.74
N THR A 83 -5.90 -0.67 -5.88
CA THR A 83 -5.58 -2.10 -5.93
C THR A 83 -4.15 -2.37 -5.46
N GLY A 84 -3.18 -1.56 -5.89
CA GLY A 84 -1.79 -1.63 -5.43
C GLY A 84 -1.65 -1.38 -3.92
N ILE A 85 -2.33 -0.36 -3.39
CA ILE A 85 -2.38 -0.09 -1.94
C ILE A 85 -2.98 -1.28 -1.18
N GLY A 86 -4.03 -1.91 -1.72
CA GLY A 86 -4.61 -3.12 -1.13
C GLY A 86 -3.62 -4.30 -1.07
N ALA A 87 -2.83 -4.51 -2.12
CA ALA A 87 -1.79 -5.53 -2.14
C ALA A 87 -0.69 -5.24 -1.11
N GLN A 88 -0.22 -3.99 -1.03
CA GLN A 88 0.74 -3.55 -0.02
C GLN A 88 0.20 -3.74 1.40
N ASN A 89 -1.08 -3.44 1.62
CA ASN A 89 -1.73 -3.63 2.92
C ASN A 89 -1.79 -5.10 3.34
N ASN A 90 -2.06 -6.01 2.40
CA ASN A 90 -2.02 -7.46 2.63
C ASN A 90 -0.60 -7.95 2.92
N HIS A 91 0.41 -7.38 2.25
CA HIS A 91 1.82 -7.68 2.52
C HIS A 91 2.19 -7.28 3.96
N LEU A 92 1.88 -6.04 4.36
CA LEU A 92 2.09 -5.55 5.74
C LEU A 92 1.34 -6.39 6.77
N GLN A 93 0.14 -6.88 6.46
CA GLN A 93 -0.60 -7.78 7.35
C GLN A 93 0.14 -9.11 7.56
N SER A 94 0.67 -9.71 6.48
CA SER A 94 1.45 -10.95 6.55
C SER A 94 2.74 -10.74 7.35
N MET A 95 3.43 -9.61 7.15
CA MET A 95 4.60 -9.23 7.93
C MET A 95 4.27 -9.06 9.42
N ASN A 96 3.18 -8.37 9.76
CA ASN A 96 2.77 -8.18 11.15
C ASN A 96 2.42 -9.50 11.86
N LYS A 97 1.72 -10.41 11.17
CA LYS A 97 1.45 -11.76 11.71
C LYS A 97 2.74 -12.55 11.89
N MET A 98 3.66 -12.44 10.93
CA MET A 98 4.95 -13.09 11.00
C MET A 98 5.79 -12.55 12.17
N ALA A 99 5.76 -11.24 12.42
CA ALA A 99 6.39 -10.62 13.59
C ALA A 99 5.75 -11.06 14.92
N GLU A 100 4.42 -11.21 14.97
CA GLU A 100 3.69 -11.74 16.14
C GLU A 100 4.12 -13.20 16.44
N VAL A 101 4.18 -14.06 15.41
CA VAL A 101 4.64 -15.45 15.52
C VAL A 101 6.12 -15.52 15.90
N MET A 102 6.98 -14.70 15.29
CA MET A 102 8.39 -14.63 15.68
C MET A 102 8.54 -14.19 17.13
N GLY A 103 7.76 -13.22 17.60
CA GLY A 103 7.78 -12.77 18.99
C GLY A 103 7.41 -13.90 19.97
N THR A 104 6.38 -14.69 19.65
CA THR A 104 6.02 -15.85 20.49
C THR A 104 7.05 -16.96 20.41
N THR A 105 7.59 -17.28 19.22
CA THR A 105 8.66 -18.27 19.05
C THR A 105 9.95 -17.86 19.76
N VAL A 106 10.33 -16.58 19.72
CA VAL A 106 11.50 -16.06 20.45
C VAL A 106 11.27 -16.12 21.96
N ASN A 107 10.06 -15.80 22.44
CA ASN A 107 9.73 -15.93 23.85
C ASN A 107 9.75 -17.40 24.31
N THR A 108 9.21 -18.33 23.53
CA THR A 108 9.25 -19.76 23.86
C THR A 108 10.67 -20.33 23.79
N MET A 109 11.44 -19.91 22.79
CA MET A 109 12.86 -20.23 22.69
C MET A 109 13.66 -19.69 23.87
N LYS A 110 13.39 -18.46 24.33
CA LYS A 110 14.01 -17.87 25.52
C LYS A 110 13.61 -18.61 26.81
N THR A 111 12.39 -19.13 26.90
CA THR A 111 12.00 -20.00 28.02
C THR A 111 12.65 -21.38 27.94
N MET A 112 12.85 -21.93 26.75
CA MET A 112 13.60 -23.18 26.55
C MET A 112 15.11 -22.99 26.79
N GLU A 113 15.69 -21.83 26.47
CA GLU A 113 17.09 -21.48 26.73
C GLU A 113 17.41 -21.43 28.23
N LYS A 114 16.42 -21.11 29.07
CA LYS A 114 16.56 -21.23 30.53
C LYS A 114 16.61 -22.69 31.01
N GLN A 115 16.22 -23.65 30.18
CA GLN A 115 16.13 -25.09 30.50
C GLN A 115 17.08 -25.97 29.67
N MET A 116 17.72 -25.44 28.61
CA MET A 116 18.67 -26.13 27.71
C MET A 116 19.74 -25.17 27.16
N PRO A 117 20.97 -25.64 26.85
CA PRO A 117 22.13 -24.77 26.57
C PRO A 117 22.01 -23.93 25.28
N THR A 118 22.56 -22.73 25.37
CA THR A 118 22.50 -21.55 24.48
C THR A 118 22.98 -21.76 23.03
N GLU A 119 23.72 -22.83 22.72
CA GLU A 119 24.32 -23.06 21.40
C GLU A 119 23.30 -23.37 20.29
N ARG A 120 22.20 -24.06 20.62
CA ARG A 120 21.16 -24.40 19.63
C ARG A 120 20.33 -23.19 19.20
N LEU A 121 20.19 -22.20 20.08
CA LEU A 121 19.41 -20.99 19.80
C LEU A 121 20.10 -20.10 18.77
N ALA A 122 21.41 -19.90 18.90
CA ALA A 122 22.20 -19.08 17.98
C ALA A 122 22.20 -19.66 16.55
N LYS A 123 22.25 -20.99 16.43
CA LYS A 123 22.19 -21.68 15.13
C LYS A 123 20.81 -21.54 14.47
N ASN A 124 19.72 -21.74 15.22
CA ASN A 124 18.36 -21.59 14.71
C ASN A 124 18.06 -20.16 14.25
N MET A 125 18.56 -19.14 14.97
CA MET A 125 18.42 -17.74 14.57
C MET A 125 19.17 -17.41 13.28
N ARG A 126 20.37 -17.97 13.09
CA ARG A 126 21.17 -17.78 11.87
C ARG A 126 20.53 -18.47 10.65
N GLU A 127 20.02 -19.69 10.83
CA GLU A 127 19.27 -20.41 9.78
C GLU A 127 17.96 -19.70 9.42
N PHE A 128 17.31 -19.08 10.40
CA PHE A 128 16.11 -18.28 10.18
C PHE A 128 16.37 -16.98 9.42
N GLN A 129 17.44 -16.26 9.75
CA GLN A 129 17.89 -15.08 9.00
C GLN A 129 18.23 -15.44 7.55
N MET A 130 18.90 -16.57 7.32
CA MET A 130 19.17 -17.09 5.98
C MET A 130 17.89 -17.51 5.23
N ALA A 131 16.89 -18.06 5.92
CA ALA A 131 15.60 -18.38 5.32
C ALA A 131 14.80 -17.11 4.95
N GLN A 132 14.82 -16.08 5.79
CA GLN A 132 14.22 -14.78 5.48
C GLN A 132 14.92 -14.05 4.32
N GLU A 133 16.24 -14.21 4.20
CA GLU A 133 17.04 -13.75 3.06
C GLU A 133 16.59 -14.37 1.75
N ARG A 134 16.44 -15.70 1.75
CA ARG A 134 16.00 -16.46 0.57
C ARG A 134 14.56 -16.16 0.16
N LEU A 135 13.71 -15.73 1.10
CA LEU A 135 12.31 -15.38 0.86
C LEU A 135 12.09 -13.92 0.40
N GLY A 136 13.15 -13.11 0.28
CA GLY A 136 13.05 -11.73 -0.24
C GLY A 136 12.30 -10.75 0.67
N ILE A 137 12.04 -11.11 1.93
CA ILE A 137 11.32 -10.28 2.92
C ILE A 137 12.25 -9.18 3.48
N THR A 138 13.56 -9.26 3.22
CA THR A 138 14.57 -8.49 3.96
C THR A 138 14.95 -7.14 3.36
N ASP A 139 14.64 -6.85 2.09
CA ASP A 139 15.18 -5.65 1.43
C ASP A 139 14.68 -4.33 2.06
N ASP A 140 13.45 -4.28 2.58
CA ASP A 140 12.90 -3.07 3.21
C ASP A 140 13.22 -2.94 4.72
N VAL A 141 13.41 -4.06 5.42
CA VAL A 141 13.59 -4.07 6.89
C VAL A 141 15.07 -3.97 7.29
N ARG A 142 15.99 -4.41 6.42
CA ARG A 142 17.44 -4.34 6.67
C ARG A 142 17.96 -2.94 6.88
N PHE A 143 17.46 -1.96 6.13
CA PHE A 143 18.02 -0.61 6.16
C PHE A 143 17.84 0.09 7.51
N LEU A 144 16.77 -0.21 8.26
CA LEU A 144 16.53 0.46 9.55
C LEU A 144 17.20 -0.25 10.73
N HIS A 145 17.35 -1.58 10.66
CA HIS A 145 17.94 -2.34 11.77
C HIS A 145 19.48 -2.31 11.74
N THR A 146 20.09 -2.37 10.56
CA THR A 146 21.55 -2.23 10.41
C THR A 146 22.01 -0.82 10.79
N PHE A 147 21.28 0.23 10.39
CA PHE A 147 21.61 1.61 10.75
C PHE A 147 21.48 1.89 12.26
N ARG A 148 20.48 1.28 12.91
CA ARG A 148 20.31 1.38 14.37
C ARG A 148 21.42 0.64 15.14
N LEU A 149 21.85 -0.51 14.64
CA LEU A 149 22.95 -1.28 15.26
C LEU A 149 24.33 -0.64 15.02
N LEU A 150 24.57 -0.08 13.84
CA LEU A 150 25.81 0.65 13.53
C LEU A 150 25.98 1.89 14.40
N ARG A 151 24.91 2.68 14.60
CA ARG A 151 24.93 3.87 15.47
C ARG A 151 25.18 3.54 16.95
N THR A 152 24.80 2.33 17.39
CA THR A 152 25.04 1.88 18.77
C THR A 152 26.42 1.27 19.00
N LEU A 153 27.12 0.82 17.95
CA LEU A 153 28.40 0.12 18.07
C LEU A 153 29.61 0.97 17.64
N GLN A 154 29.42 2.08 16.92
CA GLN A 154 30.49 3.01 16.56
C GLN A 154 30.01 4.47 16.59
N PRO A 155 30.24 5.23 17.69
CA PRO A 155 29.83 6.63 17.78
C PRO A 155 30.65 7.61 16.90
N ASN A 156 31.71 7.14 16.23
CA ASN A 156 32.60 7.94 15.37
C ASN A 156 32.81 7.31 13.98
N TYR A 157 31.74 7.04 13.23
CA TYR A 157 31.87 6.68 11.81
C TYR A 157 31.24 7.78 10.95
N ASN A 158 32.07 8.47 10.16
CA ASN A 158 31.65 9.56 9.27
C ASN A 158 30.62 9.08 8.24
N ASP A 159 29.55 9.85 8.08
CA ASP A 159 28.41 9.65 7.20
C ASP A 159 28.70 9.94 5.71
N ASP A 160 29.92 9.68 5.20
CA ASP A 160 30.32 10.17 3.86
C ASP A 160 30.20 9.15 2.71
N HIS A 161 29.66 7.95 2.94
CA HIS A 161 29.67 6.88 1.92
C HIS A 161 28.33 6.19 1.63
N PHE A 162 27.21 6.90 1.77
CA PHE A 162 25.93 6.41 1.24
C PHE A 162 25.26 7.44 0.31
N HIS A 163 25.98 7.84 -0.73
CA HIS A 163 25.33 8.28 -1.96
C HIS A 163 24.89 7.06 -2.76
N PHE A 164 23.60 6.74 -2.65
CA PHE A 164 22.92 5.85 -3.58
C PHE A 164 23.01 6.41 -4.99
N ARG A 165 23.55 5.59 -5.90
CA ARG A 165 23.18 5.63 -7.32
C ARG A 165 22.25 4.46 -7.58
#